data_AF-A0A4Q7X0I8-F1
#
_entry.id   AF-A0A4Q7X0I8-F1
#
_cell.length_a   1.000
_cell.length_b   1.000
_cell.length_c   1.000
_cell.angle_alpha   90.00
_cell.angle_beta   90.00
_cell.angle_gamma   90.00
#
_symmetry.space_group_name_H-M   'P 1'
#
loop_
_entity.id
_entity.type
_entity.pdbx_description
1 polymer ?
#
loop_
_entity_poly.entity_id
_entity_poly.type
_entity_poly.pdbx_seq_one_letter_code
_entity_poly.pdbx_strand_id
1 'polypeptide(L)'
;MAELTDAPNSRWDGKIEPDGGQAPDTTLRLTEDQAMALGKLLESSRTHPLDGADATAAREGFQVVAASFARWAVPEEYDARHEAATASVGSRFATIEQAVGTAFAEDHGRDIVDRSLPYELATQVRQAQPPAPDRRLAPAARAFATAVDEAAGLEEGETLRRMAGEGPVRMVGAAAEELAVAAGVPNVERPFAVGRITDETDLQFAALPSVLDNRKHADAAQEYGKVVGEVAVSMAETYAANPGMARNESLARQQDTTSRFASGDPALARPQAQPRDPAPTANRTTSGPDQKRPTLDR
;
A
#
# COMPACT_ATOMS: atom_id res chain seq x y z
N MET A 1 1.84 -5.94 -27.84
CA MET A 1 1.55 -4.61 -27.27
C MET A 1 2.40 -4.49 -26.02
N ALA A 2 3.03 -3.35 -25.76
CA ALA A 2 3.89 -3.17 -24.58
C ALA A 2 3.03 -2.89 -23.34
N GLU A 3 3.30 -3.57 -22.23
CA GLU A 3 2.60 -3.44 -20.94
C GLU A 3 2.69 -1.97 -20.45
N LEU A 4 1.60 -1.41 -19.89
CA LEU A 4 1.63 -0.01 -19.40
C LEU A 4 2.33 0.11 -18.03
N THR A 5 2.37 -0.98 -17.27
CA THR A 5 2.98 -1.05 -15.93
C THR A 5 4.16 -2.03 -15.84
N ASP A 6 4.56 -2.64 -16.97
CA ASP A 6 5.53 -3.76 -17.02
C ASP A 6 5.19 -4.94 -16.08
N ALA A 7 3.92 -5.00 -15.64
CA ALA A 7 3.40 -6.08 -14.81
C ALA A 7 3.05 -7.28 -15.72
N PRO A 8 3.76 -8.43 -15.60
CA PRO A 8 3.54 -9.57 -16.47
C PRO A 8 2.11 -10.11 -16.30
N ASN A 9 1.41 -10.28 -17.43
CA ASN A 9 0.00 -10.73 -17.47
C ASN A 9 -0.93 -9.82 -16.63
N SER A 10 -0.72 -8.51 -16.72
CA SER A 10 -1.56 -7.53 -16.04
C SER A 10 -3.04 -7.77 -16.32
N ARG A 11 -3.89 -7.68 -15.28
CA ARG A 11 -5.36 -7.76 -15.46
C ARG A 11 -5.92 -6.65 -16.37
N TRP A 12 -5.15 -5.59 -16.62
CA TRP A 12 -5.44 -4.58 -17.64
C TRP A 12 -5.45 -5.13 -19.07
N ASP A 13 -4.67 -6.18 -19.35
CA ASP A 13 -4.56 -6.79 -20.68
C ASP A 13 -5.51 -8.01 -20.86
N GLY A 14 -6.22 -8.41 -19.79
CA GLY A 14 -7.14 -9.55 -19.77
C GLY A 14 -8.63 -9.17 -19.94
N LYS A 15 -9.46 -10.17 -20.24
CA LYS A 15 -10.92 -10.01 -20.06
C LYS A 15 -11.23 -10.06 -18.58
N ILE A 16 -11.76 -8.98 -18.02
CA ILE A 16 -12.29 -8.96 -16.66
C ILE A 16 -13.56 -9.81 -16.66
N GLU A 17 -13.46 -11.05 -16.18
CA GLU A 17 -14.64 -11.86 -15.91
C GLU A 17 -15.34 -11.32 -14.64
N PRO A 18 -16.67 -11.15 -14.64
CA PRO A 18 -17.39 -10.67 -13.48
C PRO A 18 -17.35 -11.74 -12.38
N ASP A 19 -16.55 -11.50 -11.36
CA ASP A 19 -16.39 -12.43 -10.24
C ASP A 19 -17.64 -12.41 -9.35
N GLY A 20 -18.22 -13.58 -9.09
CA GLY A 20 -19.52 -13.75 -8.40
C GLY A 20 -19.48 -13.58 -6.88
N GLY A 21 -18.45 -12.90 -6.35
CA GLY A 21 -18.28 -12.60 -4.93
C GLY A 21 -18.77 -11.19 -4.58
N GLN A 22 -18.97 -10.95 -3.27
CA GLN A 22 -19.26 -9.62 -2.78
C GLN A 22 -18.05 -8.71 -3.04
N ALA A 23 -18.20 -7.78 -3.98
CA ALA A 23 -17.15 -6.84 -4.35
C ALA A 23 -16.63 -6.13 -3.08
N PRO A 24 -15.31 -5.89 -2.96
CA PRO A 24 -14.80 -4.98 -1.93
C PRO A 24 -15.52 -3.63 -2.02
N ASP A 25 -15.39 -2.75 -1.03
CA ASP A 25 -15.81 -1.35 -1.19
C ASP A 25 -14.87 -0.67 -2.21
N THR A 26 -15.06 -1.01 -3.48
CA THR A 26 -14.41 -0.50 -4.68
C THR A 26 -15.21 0.68 -5.22
N THR A 27 -15.95 1.38 -4.36
CA THR A 27 -16.87 2.43 -4.78
C THR A 27 -16.04 3.55 -5.36
N LEU A 28 -15.97 3.57 -6.69
CA LEU A 28 -15.44 4.67 -7.46
C LEU A 28 -16.18 5.93 -7.03
N ARG A 29 -15.47 6.84 -6.37
CA ARG A 29 -16.03 8.11 -5.89
C ARG A 29 -15.79 9.17 -6.93
N LEU A 30 -16.80 9.37 -7.77
CA LEU A 30 -16.87 10.49 -8.69
C LEU A 30 -17.72 11.59 -8.08
N THR A 31 -17.43 12.83 -8.44
CA THR A 31 -18.42 13.90 -8.30
C THR A 31 -19.60 13.63 -9.25
N GLU A 32 -20.76 14.22 -8.95
CA GLU A 32 -21.94 14.10 -9.82
C GLU A 32 -21.62 14.55 -11.25
N ASP A 33 -20.87 15.66 -11.39
CA ASP A 33 -20.42 16.20 -12.67
C ASP A 33 -19.51 15.21 -13.42
N GLN A 34 -18.54 14.59 -12.75
CA GLN A 34 -17.64 13.59 -13.34
C GLN A 34 -18.42 12.34 -13.80
N ALA A 35 -19.35 11.85 -12.99
CA ALA A 35 -20.17 10.69 -13.32
C ALA A 35 -21.09 10.97 -14.52
N MET A 36 -21.75 12.13 -14.53
CA MET A 36 -22.59 12.55 -15.64
C MET A 36 -21.80 12.75 -16.93
N ALA A 37 -20.63 13.39 -16.85
CA ALA A 37 -19.78 13.64 -18.02
C ALA A 37 -19.24 12.34 -18.63
N LEU A 38 -18.87 11.35 -17.80
CA LEU A 38 -18.50 10.01 -18.29
C LEU A 38 -19.68 9.29 -18.95
N GLY A 39 -20.89 9.41 -18.40
CA GLY A 39 -22.11 8.89 -19.03
C GLY A 39 -22.35 9.50 -20.41
N LYS A 40 -22.27 10.83 -20.51
CA LYS A 40 -22.39 11.55 -21.79
C LYS A 40 -21.28 11.17 -22.77
N LEU A 41 -20.07 10.91 -22.31
CA LEU A 41 -18.96 10.46 -23.17
C LEU A 41 -19.29 9.13 -23.84
N LEU A 42 -19.89 8.17 -23.12
CA LEU A 42 -20.30 6.88 -23.66
C LEU A 42 -21.45 7.00 -24.67
N GLU A 43 -22.30 8.01 -24.52
CA GLU A 43 -23.39 8.32 -25.46
C GLU A 43 -22.93 9.21 -26.63
N SER A 44 -21.74 9.82 -26.53
CA SER A 44 -21.23 10.74 -27.53
C SER A 44 -20.79 10.02 -28.81
N SER A 45 -20.82 10.75 -29.93
CA SER A 45 -20.38 10.23 -31.21
C SER A 45 -19.74 11.33 -32.03
N ARG A 46 -19.06 10.96 -33.12
CA ARG A 46 -18.54 11.94 -34.08
C ARG A 46 -19.61 12.93 -34.59
N THR A 47 -20.88 12.51 -34.67
CA THR A 47 -22.00 13.37 -35.12
C THR A 47 -22.65 14.19 -34.00
N HIS A 48 -22.42 13.81 -32.74
CA HIS A 48 -22.93 14.47 -31.55
C HIS A 48 -21.79 14.52 -30.52
N PRO A 49 -20.78 15.39 -30.73
CA PRO A 49 -19.64 15.47 -29.84
C PRO A 49 -20.05 16.09 -28.49
N LEU A 50 -19.28 15.79 -27.45
CA LEU A 50 -19.38 16.47 -26.17
C LEU A 50 -19.16 17.98 -26.34
N ASP A 51 -19.84 18.77 -25.53
CA ASP A 51 -19.46 20.17 -25.38
C ASP A 51 -18.14 20.28 -24.58
N GLY A 52 -17.52 21.47 -24.62
CA GLY A 52 -16.19 21.66 -24.03
C GLY A 52 -16.14 21.48 -22.51
N ALA A 53 -17.24 21.75 -21.80
CA ALA A 53 -17.33 21.61 -20.35
C ALA A 53 -17.46 20.13 -19.98
N ASP A 54 -18.36 19.40 -20.65
CA ASP A 54 -18.54 17.97 -20.48
C ASP A 54 -17.29 17.19 -20.90
N ALA A 55 -16.59 17.60 -21.96
CA ALA A 55 -15.33 16.97 -22.37
C ALA A 55 -14.22 17.14 -21.32
N THR A 56 -14.16 18.31 -20.67
CA THR A 56 -13.20 18.59 -19.58
C THR A 56 -13.54 17.78 -18.33
N ALA A 57 -14.81 17.76 -17.93
CA ALA A 57 -15.28 16.94 -16.81
C ALA A 57 -15.13 15.43 -17.07
N ALA A 58 -15.32 14.98 -18.32
CA ALA A 58 -15.11 13.59 -18.70
C ALA A 58 -13.62 13.22 -18.66
N ARG A 59 -12.72 14.13 -19.06
CA ARG A 59 -11.27 13.94 -18.92
C ARG A 59 -10.86 13.84 -17.45
N GLU A 60 -11.38 14.71 -16.60
CA GLU A 60 -11.15 14.66 -15.16
C GLU A 60 -11.68 13.36 -14.55
N GLY A 61 -12.93 12.99 -14.85
CA GLY A 61 -13.53 11.74 -14.42
C GLY A 61 -12.74 10.52 -14.90
N PHE A 62 -12.26 10.53 -16.14
CA PHE A 62 -11.43 9.45 -16.67
C PHE A 62 -10.08 9.35 -15.95
N GLN A 63 -9.47 10.48 -15.58
CA GLN A 63 -8.24 10.48 -14.79
C GLN A 63 -8.48 9.96 -13.36
N VAL A 64 -9.61 10.29 -12.73
CA VAL A 64 -10.00 9.74 -11.42
C VAL A 64 -10.25 8.23 -11.51
N VAL A 65 -10.92 7.77 -12.57
CA VAL A 65 -11.08 6.34 -12.87
C VAL A 65 -9.71 5.70 -13.06
N ALA A 66 -8.86 6.24 -13.92
CA ALA A 66 -7.53 5.72 -14.17
C ALA A 66 -6.68 5.63 -12.89
N ALA A 67 -6.70 6.66 -12.03
CA ALA A 67 -6.00 6.65 -10.74
C ALA A 67 -6.59 5.59 -9.78
N SER A 68 -7.92 5.52 -9.68
CA SER A 68 -8.63 4.55 -8.83
C SER A 68 -8.47 3.11 -9.30
N PHE A 69 -8.22 2.91 -10.60
CA PHE A 69 -8.07 1.61 -11.23
C PHE A 69 -6.64 1.26 -11.65
N ALA A 70 -5.67 2.15 -11.44
CA ALA A 70 -4.24 1.85 -11.57
C ALA A 70 -3.87 0.64 -10.69
N ARG A 71 -4.50 0.52 -9.52
CA ARG A 71 -4.40 -0.64 -8.61
C ARG A 71 -4.81 -1.99 -9.19
N TRP A 72 -5.47 -2.03 -10.35
CA TRP A 72 -5.84 -3.28 -11.03
C TRP A 72 -4.90 -3.63 -12.17
N ALA A 73 -3.84 -2.85 -12.38
CA ALA A 73 -2.74 -3.21 -13.27
C ALA A 73 -1.76 -4.19 -12.59
N VAL A 74 -2.28 -5.08 -11.73
CA VAL A 74 -1.54 -6.06 -10.94
C VAL A 74 -1.26 -7.34 -11.72
N PRO A 75 -0.20 -8.10 -11.37
CA PRO A 75 0.04 -9.42 -11.95
C PRO A 75 -1.18 -10.33 -11.76
N GLU A 76 -1.42 -11.23 -12.71
CA GLU A 76 -2.55 -12.18 -12.69
C GLU A 76 -2.68 -12.94 -11.35
N GLU A 77 -1.55 -13.20 -10.69
CA GLU A 77 -1.40 -13.90 -9.42
C GLU A 77 -2.02 -13.16 -8.23
N TYR A 78 -2.22 -11.84 -8.33
CA TYR A 78 -2.88 -11.03 -7.32
C TYR A 78 -4.41 -11.19 -7.43
N ASP A 79 -4.94 -12.11 -6.62
CA ASP A 79 -6.35 -12.52 -6.60
C ASP A 79 -7.15 -11.90 -5.43
N ALA A 80 -8.45 -12.25 -5.35
CA ALA A 80 -9.34 -11.80 -4.28
C ALA A 80 -8.89 -12.18 -2.85
N ARG A 81 -8.01 -13.21 -2.70
CA ARG A 81 -7.48 -13.60 -1.38
C ARG A 81 -6.42 -12.61 -0.91
N HIS A 82 -5.62 -12.08 -1.84
CA HIS A 82 -4.66 -11.01 -1.54
C HIS A 82 -5.40 -9.74 -1.12
N GLU A 83 -6.44 -9.33 -1.85
CA GLU A 83 -7.32 -8.21 -1.46
C GLU A 83 -7.98 -8.41 -0.08
N ALA A 84 -8.46 -9.62 0.22
CA ALA A 84 -9.04 -9.92 1.53
C ALA A 84 -8.00 -9.82 2.67
N ALA A 85 -6.74 -10.19 2.41
CA ALA A 85 -5.66 -10.08 3.39
C ALA A 85 -5.26 -8.61 3.63
N THR A 86 -5.26 -7.78 2.59
CA THR A 86 -4.91 -6.36 2.68
C THR A 86 -6.03 -5.52 3.31
N ALA A 87 -7.29 -5.94 3.23
CA ALA A 87 -8.44 -5.22 3.81
C ALA A 87 -8.25 -4.87 5.30
N SER A 88 -7.57 -5.73 6.07
CA SER A 88 -7.33 -5.51 7.51
C SER A 88 -6.30 -4.42 7.83
N VAL A 89 -5.43 -4.08 6.86
CA VAL A 89 -4.33 -3.11 6.99
C VAL A 89 -4.41 -1.96 5.98
N GLY A 90 -5.42 -1.95 5.11
CA GLY A 90 -5.54 -1.05 3.96
C GLY A 90 -5.48 0.43 4.31
N SER A 91 -5.94 0.85 5.50
CA SER A 91 -5.87 2.26 5.91
C SER A 91 -4.45 2.79 6.04
N ARG A 92 -3.45 1.92 6.31
CA ARG A 92 -2.03 2.30 6.35
C ARG A 92 -1.49 2.65 4.96
N PHE A 93 -1.98 1.97 3.93
CA PHE A 93 -1.45 2.06 2.56
C PHE A 93 -2.24 3.02 1.67
N ALA A 94 -3.42 3.49 2.12
CA ALA A 94 -4.28 4.37 1.35
C ALA A 94 -3.57 5.64 0.82
N THR A 95 -2.65 6.22 1.60
CA THR A 95 -1.92 7.43 1.17
C THR A 95 -0.96 7.15 0.03
N ILE A 96 -0.15 6.08 0.11
CA ILE A 96 0.80 5.73 -0.95
C ILE A 96 0.04 5.27 -2.20
N GLU A 97 -1.03 4.49 -2.02
CA GLU A 97 -1.92 4.07 -3.10
C GLU A 97 -2.48 5.27 -3.87
N GLN A 98 -3.04 6.25 -3.16
CA GLN A 98 -3.55 7.47 -3.78
C GLN A 98 -2.44 8.28 -4.46
N ALA A 99 -1.28 8.42 -3.82
CA ALA A 99 -0.16 9.19 -4.35
C ALA A 99 0.37 8.58 -5.68
N VAL A 100 0.65 7.28 -5.69
CA VAL A 100 1.17 6.53 -6.84
C VAL A 100 0.13 6.48 -7.96
N GLY A 101 -1.12 6.11 -7.64
CA GLY A 101 -2.18 6.01 -8.65
C GLY A 101 -2.47 7.34 -9.33
N THR A 102 -2.47 8.45 -8.56
CA THR A 102 -2.68 9.79 -9.12
C THR A 102 -1.50 10.24 -9.97
N ALA A 103 -0.26 10.04 -9.50
CA ALA A 103 0.94 10.38 -10.26
C ALA A 103 1.01 9.61 -11.58
N PHE A 104 0.76 8.30 -11.54
CA PHE A 104 0.75 7.45 -12.73
C PHE A 104 -0.34 7.85 -13.72
N ALA A 105 -1.57 8.12 -13.26
CA ALA A 105 -2.68 8.53 -14.12
C ALA A 105 -2.43 9.90 -14.78
N GLU A 106 -1.76 10.82 -14.10
CA GLU A 106 -1.35 12.11 -14.65
C GLU A 106 -0.26 11.95 -15.72
N ASP A 107 0.74 11.11 -15.47
CA ASP A 107 1.90 10.93 -16.35
C ASP A 107 1.55 10.10 -17.59
N HIS A 108 0.66 9.11 -17.45
CA HIS A 108 0.27 8.17 -18.51
C HIS A 108 -1.16 8.37 -19.04
N GLY A 109 -1.87 9.42 -18.63
CA GLY A 109 -3.30 9.59 -18.93
C GLY A 109 -3.65 9.51 -20.42
N ARG A 110 -2.76 9.99 -21.31
CA ARG A 110 -2.96 9.89 -22.76
C ARG A 110 -2.94 8.44 -23.26
N ASP A 111 -1.99 7.65 -22.79
CA ASP A 111 -1.84 6.25 -23.19
C ASP A 111 -2.99 5.40 -22.62
N ILE A 112 -3.42 5.68 -21.38
CA ILE A 112 -4.57 5.03 -20.76
C ILE A 112 -5.84 5.32 -21.57
N VAL A 113 -6.06 6.58 -21.97
CA VAL A 113 -7.20 6.98 -22.82
C VAL A 113 -7.18 6.25 -24.16
N ASP A 114 -6.04 6.22 -24.84
CA ASP A 114 -5.90 5.63 -26.18
C ASP A 114 -6.10 4.11 -26.19
N ARG A 115 -5.81 3.42 -25.07
CA ARG A 115 -6.02 1.97 -24.91
C ARG A 115 -7.44 1.62 -24.46
N SER A 116 -8.04 2.45 -23.63
CA SER A 116 -9.32 2.14 -22.97
C SER A 116 -10.54 2.59 -23.77
N LEU A 117 -10.38 3.58 -24.65
CA LEU A 117 -11.50 4.18 -25.39
C LEU A 117 -11.36 3.95 -26.90
N PRO A 118 -12.49 3.78 -27.62
CA PRO A 118 -12.50 3.87 -29.08
C PRO A 118 -11.91 5.21 -29.56
N TYR A 119 -11.22 5.19 -30.70
CA TYR A 119 -10.46 6.33 -31.23
C TYR A 119 -11.23 7.67 -31.25
N GLU A 120 -12.52 7.65 -31.59
CA GLU A 120 -13.35 8.85 -31.64
C GLU A 120 -13.59 9.47 -30.25
N LEU A 121 -13.78 8.63 -29.23
CA LEU A 121 -13.94 9.07 -27.83
C LEU A 121 -12.60 9.50 -27.24
N ALA A 122 -11.54 8.74 -27.51
CA ALA A 122 -10.17 9.07 -27.09
C ALA A 122 -9.73 10.44 -27.62
N THR A 123 -10.14 10.80 -28.85
CA THR A 123 -9.82 12.11 -29.43
C THR A 123 -10.53 13.25 -28.71
N GLN A 124 -11.80 13.09 -28.33
CA GLN A 124 -12.54 14.10 -27.56
C GLN A 124 -11.90 14.33 -26.18
N VAL A 125 -11.52 13.25 -25.48
CA VAL A 125 -10.88 13.34 -24.16
C VAL A 125 -9.49 13.98 -24.25
N ARG A 126 -8.68 13.64 -25.26
CA ARG A 126 -7.33 14.20 -25.42
C ARG A 126 -7.32 15.70 -25.75
N GLN A 127 -8.33 16.17 -26.50
CA GLN A 127 -8.46 17.57 -26.90
C GLN A 127 -9.02 18.46 -25.79
N ALA A 128 -9.71 17.89 -24.81
CA ALA A 128 -10.22 18.62 -23.66
C ALA A 128 -9.08 19.21 -22.80
N GLN A 129 -9.37 20.27 -22.05
CA GLN A 129 -8.38 20.86 -21.15
C GLN A 129 -7.98 19.84 -20.07
N PRO A 130 -6.66 19.64 -19.80
CA PRO A 130 -6.24 18.76 -18.71
C PRO A 130 -6.71 19.32 -17.36
N PRO A 131 -7.08 18.44 -16.42
CA PRO A 131 -7.39 18.87 -15.06
C PRO A 131 -6.14 19.44 -14.39
N ALA A 132 -6.35 20.21 -13.31
CA ALA A 132 -5.23 20.68 -12.51
C ALA A 132 -4.50 19.48 -11.89
N PRO A 133 -3.17 19.40 -11.96
CA PRO A 133 -2.41 18.31 -11.37
C PRO A 133 -2.54 18.34 -9.85
N ASP A 134 -2.54 17.17 -9.23
CA ASP A 134 -2.49 17.04 -7.79
C ASP A 134 -1.21 17.67 -7.25
N ARG A 135 -1.38 18.49 -6.22
CA ARG A 135 -0.28 19.19 -5.53
C ARG A 135 -0.03 18.64 -4.14
N ARG A 136 -0.84 17.68 -3.67
CA ARG A 136 -0.75 17.18 -2.30
C ARG A 136 0.06 15.90 -2.19
N LEU A 137 -0.29 14.85 -2.91
CA LEU A 137 0.26 13.51 -2.69
C LEU A 137 1.09 13.03 -3.88
N ALA A 138 0.60 13.20 -5.11
CA ALA A 138 1.27 12.77 -6.33
C ALA A 138 2.71 13.31 -6.47
N PRO A 139 3.03 14.58 -6.11
CA PRO A 139 4.41 15.06 -6.18
C PRO A 139 5.37 14.31 -5.26
N ALA A 140 4.89 13.77 -4.12
CA ALA A 140 5.72 12.99 -3.22
C ALA A 140 6.07 11.61 -3.81
N ALA A 141 5.08 10.93 -4.40
CA ALA A 141 5.32 9.64 -5.06
C ALA A 141 6.27 9.78 -6.26
N ARG A 142 6.11 10.82 -7.09
CA ARG A 142 7.05 11.11 -8.19
C ARG A 142 8.46 11.34 -7.68
N ALA A 143 8.64 12.24 -6.71
CA ALA A 143 9.97 12.55 -6.18
C ALA A 143 10.65 11.34 -5.52
N PHE A 144 9.87 10.50 -4.83
CA PHE A 144 10.35 9.23 -4.30
C PHE A 144 10.82 8.29 -5.43
N ALA A 145 9.98 8.06 -6.44
CA ALA A 145 10.31 7.21 -7.58
C ALA A 145 11.53 7.72 -8.36
N THR A 146 11.62 9.03 -8.61
CA THR A 146 12.78 9.65 -9.26
C THR A 146 14.07 9.41 -8.47
N ALA A 147 14.05 9.55 -7.14
CA ALA A 147 15.23 9.28 -6.33
C ALA A 147 15.66 7.81 -6.41
N VAL A 148 14.70 6.89 -6.53
CA VAL A 148 14.98 5.45 -6.74
C VAL A 148 15.54 5.20 -8.14
N ASP A 149 14.94 5.76 -9.18
CA ASP A 149 15.40 5.63 -10.57
C ASP A 149 16.85 6.13 -10.70
N GLU A 150 17.16 7.30 -10.14
CA GLU A 150 18.50 7.89 -10.13
C GLU A 150 19.52 6.99 -9.42
N ALA A 151 19.16 6.43 -8.26
CA ALA A 151 20.04 5.56 -7.49
C ALA A 151 20.24 4.18 -8.13
N ALA A 152 19.21 3.64 -8.75
CA ALA A 152 19.24 2.34 -9.41
C ALA A 152 19.76 2.38 -10.86
N GLY A 153 19.90 3.57 -11.43
CA GLY A 153 20.31 3.76 -12.83
C GLY A 153 19.23 3.33 -13.83
N LEU A 154 17.96 3.48 -13.46
CA LEU A 154 16.79 3.15 -14.27
C LEU A 154 16.38 4.32 -15.17
N GLU A 155 15.49 4.06 -16.13
CA GLU A 155 14.89 5.13 -16.93
C GLU A 155 13.93 5.97 -16.06
N GLU A 156 13.82 7.27 -16.38
CA GLU A 156 12.94 8.19 -15.64
C GLU A 156 11.48 7.69 -15.66
N GLY A 157 10.90 7.49 -14.47
CA GLY A 157 9.52 7.05 -14.29
C GLY A 157 9.32 5.54 -14.31
N GLU A 158 10.39 4.76 -14.47
CA GLU A 158 10.34 3.30 -14.46
C GLU A 158 9.90 2.75 -13.09
N THR A 159 10.45 3.29 -11.99
CA THR A 159 10.02 2.91 -10.64
C THR A 159 8.56 3.26 -10.40
N LEU A 160 8.10 4.47 -10.78
CA LEU A 160 6.71 4.87 -10.57
C LEU A 160 5.75 3.94 -11.32
N ARG A 161 6.11 3.55 -12.55
CA ARG A 161 5.37 2.60 -13.37
C ARG A 161 5.27 1.23 -12.68
N ARG A 162 6.38 0.69 -12.17
CA ARG A 162 6.40 -0.58 -11.45
C ARG A 162 5.58 -0.53 -10.17
N MET A 163 5.71 0.54 -9.38
CA MET A 163 4.90 0.75 -8.19
C MET A 163 3.40 0.76 -8.52
N ALA A 164 3.00 1.41 -9.63
CA ALA A 164 1.62 1.43 -10.08
C ALA A 164 1.11 0.06 -10.56
N GLY A 165 2.01 -0.83 -10.98
CA GLY A 165 1.72 -2.22 -11.36
C GLY A 165 1.58 -3.20 -10.19
N GLU A 166 1.63 -2.73 -8.95
CA GLU A 166 1.61 -3.57 -7.75
C GLU A 166 0.38 -3.31 -6.87
N GLY A 167 0.04 -4.30 -6.05
CA GLY A 167 -1.02 -4.14 -5.03
C GLY A 167 -0.56 -3.19 -3.91
N PRO A 168 -1.47 -2.61 -3.11
CA PRO A 168 -1.14 -1.56 -2.13
C PRO A 168 -0.01 -1.90 -1.14
N VAL A 169 0.10 -3.17 -0.75
CA VAL A 169 1.13 -3.66 0.19
C VAL A 169 2.49 -3.93 -0.49
N ARG A 170 2.50 -4.01 -1.83
CA ARG A 170 3.69 -4.33 -2.63
C ARG A 170 4.22 -3.14 -3.43
N MET A 171 3.48 -2.02 -3.53
CA MET A 171 3.89 -0.84 -4.30
C MET A 171 5.31 -0.40 -3.95
N VAL A 172 5.58 -0.13 -2.67
CA VAL A 172 6.92 0.25 -2.21
C VAL A 172 7.92 -0.91 -2.30
N GLY A 173 7.44 -2.14 -2.14
CA GLY A 173 8.26 -3.35 -2.27
C GLY A 173 8.97 -3.44 -3.63
N ALA A 174 8.30 -3.07 -4.73
CA ALA A 174 8.92 -3.02 -6.05
C ALA A 174 10.09 -2.03 -6.10
N ALA A 175 9.92 -0.82 -5.57
CA ALA A 175 11.00 0.17 -5.50
C ALA A 175 12.15 -0.30 -4.58
N ALA A 176 11.81 -0.92 -3.45
CA ALA A 176 12.79 -1.43 -2.49
C ALA A 176 13.62 -2.60 -3.06
N GLU A 177 13.03 -3.45 -3.90
CA GLU A 177 13.72 -4.55 -4.57
C GLU A 177 14.75 -4.03 -5.57
N GLU A 178 14.40 -3.02 -6.38
CA GLU A 178 15.35 -2.36 -7.29
C GLU A 178 16.52 -1.73 -6.54
N LEU A 179 16.24 -0.98 -5.46
CA LEU A 179 17.29 -0.40 -4.62
C LEU A 179 18.21 -1.46 -4.04
N ALA A 180 17.66 -2.55 -3.50
CA ALA A 180 18.48 -3.60 -2.90
C ALA A 180 19.33 -4.35 -3.94
N VAL A 181 18.83 -4.51 -5.17
CA VAL A 181 19.62 -5.07 -6.28
C VAL A 181 20.72 -4.10 -6.71
N ALA A 182 20.37 -2.83 -6.96
CA ALA A 182 21.29 -1.81 -7.44
C ALA A 182 22.41 -1.49 -6.44
N ALA A 183 22.09 -1.39 -5.15
CA ALA A 183 23.07 -1.20 -4.09
C ALA A 183 24.00 -2.41 -3.89
N GLY A 184 23.68 -3.57 -4.47
CA GLY A 184 24.47 -4.79 -4.33
C GLY A 184 24.23 -5.53 -3.02
N VAL A 185 23.03 -5.43 -2.43
CA VAL A 185 22.69 -6.17 -1.21
C VAL A 185 22.78 -7.68 -1.49
N PRO A 186 23.49 -8.46 -0.64
CA PRO A 186 23.63 -9.90 -0.84
C PRO A 186 22.28 -10.61 -0.94
N ASN A 187 22.17 -11.61 -1.83
CA ASN A 187 20.91 -12.34 -2.08
C ASN A 187 20.27 -12.91 -0.79
N VAL A 188 21.08 -13.36 0.16
CA VAL A 188 20.60 -13.91 1.45
C VAL A 188 20.03 -12.85 2.39
N GLU A 189 20.36 -11.59 2.17
CA GLU A 189 19.90 -10.44 2.97
C GLU A 189 18.83 -9.63 2.29
N ARG A 190 18.75 -9.70 0.96
CA ARG A 190 17.81 -8.92 0.14
C ARG A 190 16.37 -8.99 0.67
N PRO A 191 15.78 -10.15 1.03
CA PRO A 191 14.40 -10.17 1.53
C PRO A 191 14.22 -9.36 2.83
N PHE A 192 15.24 -9.33 3.70
CA PHE A 192 15.21 -8.57 4.94
C PHE A 192 15.39 -7.07 4.67
N ALA A 193 16.33 -6.71 3.80
CA ALA A 193 16.56 -5.33 3.39
C ALA A 193 15.32 -4.73 2.71
N VAL A 194 14.75 -5.45 1.74
CA VAL A 194 13.50 -5.06 1.05
C VAL A 194 12.38 -4.86 2.06
N GLY A 195 12.16 -5.81 2.97
CA GLY A 195 11.14 -5.67 4.02
C GLY A 195 11.35 -4.45 4.92
N ARG A 196 12.61 -4.16 5.30
CA ARG A 196 12.92 -3.01 6.18
C ARG A 196 12.74 -1.68 5.49
N ILE A 197 13.20 -1.55 4.25
CA ILE A 197 13.03 -0.34 3.43
C ILE A 197 11.54 -0.10 3.18
N THR A 198 10.81 -1.16 2.78
CA THR A 198 9.35 -1.09 2.54
C THR A 198 8.62 -0.59 3.78
N ASP A 199 8.84 -1.22 4.94
CA ASP A 199 8.20 -0.83 6.19
C ASP A 199 8.44 0.64 6.58
N GLU A 200 9.67 1.11 6.38
CA GLU A 200 10.09 2.48 6.73
C GLU A 200 9.47 3.50 5.78
N THR A 201 9.55 3.26 4.48
CA THR A 201 8.94 4.11 3.47
C THR A 201 7.42 4.16 3.61
N ASP A 202 6.75 3.03 3.84
CA ASP A 202 5.30 2.99 4.10
C ASP A 202 4.92 3.81 5.35
N LEU A 203 5.74 3.74 6.40
CA LEU A 203 5.52 4.53 7.62
C LEU A 203 5.61 6.04 7.32
N GLN A 204 6.57 6.45 6.51
CA GLN A 204 6.74 7.86 6.14
C GLN A 204 5.61 8.35 5.22
N PHE A 205 5.20 7.55 4.24
CA PHE A 205 4.03 7.90 3.40
C PHE A 205 2.73 7.93 4.20
N ALA A 206 2.54 7.08 5.20
CA ALA A 206 1.39 7.17 6.11
C ALA A 206 1.38 8.49 6.90
N ALA A 207 2.56 9.05 7.22
CA ALA A 207 2.70 10.32 7.94
C ALA A 207 2.61 11.56 7.03
N LEU A 208 2.73 11.40 5.71
CA LEU A 208 2.73 12.49 4.72
C LEU A 208 1.58 13.51 4.92
N PRO A 209 0.31 13.12 5.11
CA PRO A 209 -0.78 14.09 5.25
C PRO A 209 -0.55 15.04 6.43
N SER A 210 -0.10 14.52 7.57
CA SER A 210 0.22 15.32 8.75
C SER A 210 1.44 16.22 8.53
N VAL A 211 2.42 15.80 7.74
CA VAL A 211 3.57 16.65 7.39
C VAL A 211 3.13 17.82 6.52
N LEU A 212 2.27 17.57 5.53
CA LEU A 212 1.77 18.59 4.62
C LEU A 212 0.89 19.62 5.33
N ASP A 213 0.03 19.17 6.26
CA ASP A 213 -0.83 20.09 7.03
C ASP A 213 -0.01 21.06 7.90
N ASN A 214 1.22 20.68 8.26
CA ASN A 214 2.14 21.49 9.05
C ASN A 214 3.09 22.38 8.21
N ARG A 215 3.15 22.19 6.88
CA ARG A 215 4.03 22.94 5.98
C ARG A 215 3.22 23.90 5.10
N LYS A 216 3.75 25.11 4.88
CA LYS A 216 3.06 26.19 4.14
C LYS A 216 3.57 26.43 2.73
N HIS A 217 4.56 25.66 2.27
CA HIS A 217 5.18 25.85 0.95
C HIS A 217 4.56 24.91 -0.08
N ALA A 218 4.41 25.38 -1.32
CA ALA A 218 3.76 24.65 -2.40
C ALA A 218 4.46 23.34 -2.76
N ASP A 219 5.78 23.26 -2.54
CA ASP A 219 6.61 22.13 -2.97
C ASP A 219 6.86 21.11 -1.83
N ALA A 220 6.15 21.24 -0.70
CA ALA A 220 6.38 20.45 0.50
C ALA A 220 6.22 18.93 0.27
N ALA A 221 5.29 18.53 -0.60
CA ALA A 221 5.08 17.13 -0.97
C ALA A 221 6.26 16.56 -1.75
N GLN A 222 6.72 17.30 -2.76
CA GLN A 222 7.87 16.91 -3.57
C GLN A 222 9.14 16.80 -2.72
N GLU A 223 9.41 17.80 -1.88
CA GLU A 223 10.55 17.79 -0.97
C GLU A 223 10.49 16.60 0.00
N TYR A 224 9.32 16.32 0.56
CA TYR A 224 9.16 15.17 1.44
C TYR A 224 9.38 13.85 0.71
N GLY A 225 8.80 13.66 -0.48
CA GLY A 225 9.02 12.47 -1.29
C GLY A 225 10.49 12.23 -1.61
N LYS A 226 11.23 13.30 -1.92
CA LYS A 226 12.68 13.23 -2.13
C LYS A 226 13.41 12.75 -0.87
N VAL A 227 13.10 13.30 0.30
CA VAL A 227 13.70 12.89 1.57
C VAL A 227 13.41 11.41 1.87
N VAL A 228 12.17 10.95 1.63
CA VAL A 228 11.81 9.53 1.79
C VAL A 228 12.65 8.65 0.86
N GLY A 229 12.86 9.08 -0.39
CA GLY A 229 13.71 8.39 -1.36
C GLY A 229 15.17 8.32 -0.92
N GLU A 230 15.74 9.46 -0.49
CA GLU A 230 17.12 9.54 0.03
C GLU A 230 17.33 8.61 1.25
N VAL A 231 16.33 8.50 2.14
CA VAL A 231 16.37 7.56 3.26
C VAL A 231 16.37 6.11 2.78
N ALA A 232 15.50 5.75 1.83
CA ALA A 232 15.44 4.40 1.28
C ALA A 232 16.76 3.99 0.59
N VAL A 233 17.35 4.89 -0.19
CA VAL A 233 18.67 4.71 -0.83
C VAL A 233 19.75 4.49 0.23
N SER A 234 19.82 5.35 1.25
CA SER A 234 20.81 5.23 2.32
C SER A 234 20.68 3.92 3.11
N MET A 235 19.46 3.43 3.33
CA MET A 235 19.23 2.12 3.94
C MET A 235 19.78 0.98 3.05
N ALA A 236 19.50 1.00 1.75
CA ALA A 236 19.99 -0.01 0.82
C ALA A 236 21.54 -0.04 0.78
N GLU A 237 22.17 1.12 0.69
CA GLU A 237 23.64 1.27 0.74
C GLU A 237 24.22 0.75 2.06
N THR A 238 23.57 1.06 3.18
CA THR A 238 23.99 0.62 4.51
C THR A 238 23.94 -0.91 4.64
N TYR A 239 22.88 -1.54 4.15
CA TYR A 239 22.73 -2.99 4.15
C TYR A 239 23.69 -3.68 3.19
N ALA A 240 24.02 -3.07 2.05
CA ALA A 240 25.06 -3.57 1.15
C ALA A 240 26.46 -3.48 1.78
N ALA A 241 26.76 -2.39 2.48
CA ALA A 241 28.04 -2.18 3.16
C ALA A 241 28.23 -3.05 4.41
N ASN A 242 27.13 -3.43 5.09
CA ASN A 242 27.16 -4.18 6.34
C ASN A 242 26.32 -5.46 6.29
N PRO A 243 26.82 -6.52 5.62
CA PRO A 243 26.15 -7.81 5.61
C PRO A 243 25.86 -8.33 7.02
N GLY A 244 24.60 -8.64 7.29
CA GLY A 244 24.04 -9.18 8.51
C GLY A 244 23.15 -8.18 9.23
N MET A 245 23.28 -6.88 8.91
CA MET A 245 22.55 -5.81 9.59
C MET A 245 21.04 -5.90 9.36
N ALA A 246 20.61 -6.00 8.10
CA ALA A 246 19.18 -6.08 7.76
C ALA A 246 18.50 -7.25 8.49
N ARG A 247 19.15 -8.41 8.50
CA ARG A 247 18.65 -9.60 9.19
C ARG A 247 18.59 -9.41 10.72
N ASN A 248 19.62 -8.83 11.31
CA ASN A 248 19.67 -8.59 12.76
C ASN A 248 18.57 -7.60 13.19
N GLU A 249 18.34 -6.54 12.41
CA GLU A 249 17.26 -5.59 12.67
C GLU A 249 15.88 -6.24 12.52
N SER A 250 15.67 -7.05 11.48
CA SER A 250 14.41 -7.80 11.30
C SER A 250 14.14 -8.74 12.46
N LEU A 251 15.17 -9.44 12.96
CA LEU A 251 15.05 -10.33 14.12
C LEU A 251 14.76 -9.56 15.41
N ALA A 252 15.40 -8.41 15.62
CA ALA A 252 15.14 -7.55 16.79
C ALA A 252 13.68 -7.07 16.83
N ARG A 253 13.10 -6.67 15.69
CA ARG A 253 11.68 -6.31 15.61
C ARG A 253 10.73 -7.47 15.92
N GLN A 254 11.05 -8.68 15.46
CA GLN A 254 10.27 -9.88 15.78
C GLN A 254 10.31 -10.19 17.28
N GLN A 255 11.44 -9.94 17.94
CA GLN A 255 11.57 -10.08 19.38
C GLN A 255 10.78 -8.99 20.14
N ASP A 256 10.78 -7.75 19.68
CA ASP A 256 10.00 -6.67 20.31
C ASP A 256 8.49 -6.90 20.18
N THR A 257 8.03 -7.39 19.03
CA THR A 257 6.61 -7.72 18.80
C THR A 257 6.19 -8.91 19.65
N THR A 258 6.96 -10.01 19.66
CA THR A 258 6.68 -11.17 20.52
C THR A 258 6.77 -10.85 22.01
N SER A 259 7.66 -9.95 22.43
CA SER A 259 7.76 -9.51 23.83
C SER A 259 6.54 -8.71 24.30
N ARG A 260 5.94 -7.89 23.41
CA ARG A 260 4.68 -7.16 23.71
C ARG A 260 3.49 -8.09 23.87
N PHE A 261 3.50 -9.27 23.25
CA PHE A 261 2.46 -10.29 23.42
C PHE A 261 2.80 -11.31 24.54
N ALA A 262 4.08 -11.48 24.88
CA ALA A 262 4.51 -12.32 26.00
C ALA A 262 4.31 -11.63 27.37
N SER A 263 4.20 -10.30 27.42
CA SER A 263 3.95 -9.54 28.65
C SER A 263 2.47 -9.26 28.95
N GLY A 264 1.53 -9.97 28.31
CA GLY A 264 0.11 -9.63 28.35
C GLY A 264 -0.84 -10.81 28.22
N ASP A 265 -0.64 -11.87 29.00
CA ASP A 265 -1.72 -12.82 29.28
C ASP A 265 -2.15 -12.75 30.76
N PRO A 266 -3.22 -12.01 31.10
CA PRO A 266 -3.79 -12.03 32.44
C PRO A 266 -4.50 -13.35 32.78
N ALA A 267 -4.60 -14.32 31.87
CA ALA A 267 -5.19 -15.64 32.15
C ALA A 267 -4.19 -16.69 32.67
N LEU A 268 -2.87 -16.40 32.64
CA LEU A 268 -1.83 -17.24 33.26
C LEU A 268 -1.31 -16.70 34.59
N ALA A 269 -1.87 -15.58 35.07
CA ALA A 269 -1.74 -15.18 36.46
C ALA A 269 -2.47 -16.21 37.33
N ARG A 270 -1.74 -17.24 37.78
CA ARG A 270 -2.16 -18.12 38.88
C ARG A 270 -2.79 -17.23 39.96
N PRO A 271 -4.03 -17.51 40.43
CA PRO A 271 -4.54 -16.81 41.59
C PRO A 271 -3.57 -17.09 42.74
N GLN A 272 -2.78 -16.08 43.11
CA GLN A 272 -2.11 -16.06 44.39
C GLN A 272 -3.23 -16.17 45.42
N ALA A 273 -3.22 -17.28 46.17
CA ALA A 273 -4.12 -17.46 47.29
C ALA A 273 -4.02 -16.22 48.18
N GLN A 274 -5.13 -15.50 48.31
CA GLN A 274 -5.26 -14.39 49.24
C GLN A 274 -4.76 -14.84 50.62
N PRO A 275 -3.92 -14.03 51.30
CA PRO A 275 -3.65 -14.24 52.71
C PRO A 275 -4.99 -14.16 53.45
N ARG A 276 -5.39 -15.28 54.08
CA ARG A 276 -6.56 -15.32 54.95
C ARG A 276 -6.36 -14.31 56.08
N ASP A 277 -7.33 -13.41 56.25
CA ASP A 277 -7.50 -12.70 57.52
C ASP A 277 -7.60 -13.72 58.67
N PRO A 278 -6.94 -13.49 59.81
CA PRO A 278 -6.97 -14.41 60.93
C PRO A 278 -8.37 -14.42 61.57
N ALA A 279 -9.04 -15.57 61.52
CA ALA A 279 -10.25 -15.82 62.28
C ALA A 279 -9.96 -15.81 63.80
N PRO A 280 -10.84 -15.25 64.63
CA PRO A 280 -10.63 -15.15 66.07
C PRO A 280 -10.71 -16.52 66.75
N THR A 281 -9.78 -16.76 67.67
CA THR A 281 -9.60 -17.98 68.45
C THR A 281 -10.82 -18.34 69.31
N ALA A 282 -11.27 -19.59 69.24
CA ALA A 282 -11.76 -20.34 70.41
C ALA A 282 -11.77 -21.87 70.17
N ASN A 283 -11.02 -22.56 71.02
CA ASN A 283 -11.26 -23.90 71.56
C ASN A 283 -11.15 -25.19 70.70
N ARG A 284 -10.02 -25.86 70.95
CA ARG A 284 -9.89 -27.16 71.62
C ARG A 284 -10.25 -28.47 70.88
N THR A 285 -9.23 -29.35 70.94
CA THR A 285 -9.25 -30.81 71.17
C THR A 285 -9.51 -31.79 70.01
N THR A 286 -8.38 -32.35 69.55
CA THR A 286 -8.01 -33.79 69.52
C THR A 286 -8.59 -34.75 68.48
N SER A 287 -7.64 -35.55 67.95
CA SER A 287 -7.74 -36.97 67.59
C SER A 287 -7.94 -37.32 66.12
N GLY A 288 -6.82 -37.70 65.48
CA GLY A 288 -6.63 -39.10 65.04
C GLY A 288 -6.94 -39.45 63.57
N PRO A 289 -6.21 -40.43 62.99
CA PRO A 289 -6.03 -40.61 61.54
C PRO A 289 -6.78 -41.83 60.96
N ASP A 290 -6.95 -41.88 59.63
CA ASP A 290 -6.97 -43.13 58.83
C ASP A 290 -7.10 -42.78 57.33
N GLN A 291 -6.11 -43.06 56.48
CA GLN A 291 -5.95 -44.29 55.71
C GLN A 291 -7.22 -44.78 54.98
N LYS A 292 -7.26 -44.60 53.65
CA LYS A 292 -7.31 -45.70 52.65
C LYS A 292 -7.58 -45.18 51.23
N ARG A 293 -6.67 -45.55 50.33
CA ARG A 293 -6.87 -45.67 48.87
C ARG A 293 -7.90 -46.80 48.61
N PRO A 294 -8.61 -46.84 47.47
CA PRO A 294 -7.99 -47.45 46.29
C PRO A 294 -8.38 -46.84 44.92
N THR A 295 -7.51 -47.16 43.96
CA THR A 295 -7.59 -47.08 42.50
C THR A 295 -8.74 -47.90 41.89
N LEU A 296 -9.19 -47.52 40.69
CA LEU A 296 -9.62 -48.49 39.66
C LEU A 296 -9.57 -47.88 38.25
N ASP A 297 -8.82 -48.55 37.40
CA ASP A 297 -8.71 -48.40 35.96
C ASP A 297 -10.05 -48.62 35.24
N ARG A 298 -10.33 -47.81 34.21
CA ARG A 298 -10.36 -48.21 32.79
C ARG A 298 -10.48 -47.01 31.88
#